data_AF-A0A1B6KH37-F1
#
_entry.id   AF-A0A1B6KH37-F1
#
_cell.length_a   1.000
_cell.length_b   1.000
_cell.length_c   1.000
_cell.angle_alpha   90.00
_cell.angle_beta   90.00
_cell.angle_gamma   90.00
#
_symmetry.space_group_name_H-M   'P 1'
#
loop_
_entity.id
_entity.type
_entity.pdbx_description
1 polymer ?
#
loop_
_entity_poly.entity_id
_entity_poly.type
_entity_poly.pdbx_seq_one_letter_code
_entity_poly.pdbx_strand_id
1 'polypeptide(L)'
;QSDPSGNYGGWKATCIGMNSAAAVSSLKQEYKENETTLKDAEALAIKVLSKTLDMNKLTPEKVELATLTRQDGKTITRILPANEVEALIAAYEKSEAEAEAAKKEKQQKS
;
A
#
# COMPACT_ATOMS: atom_id res chain seq x y z
N GLN A 1 -16.66 -4.86 -0.34
CA GLN A 1 -16.60 -4.69 1.13
C GLN A 1 -18.01 -4.73 1.67
N SER A 2 -18.26 -5.54 2.70
CA SER A 2 -19.51 -5.55 3.44
C SER A 2 -19.35 -4.87 4.80
N ASP A 3 -20.45 -4.50 5.44
CA ASP A 3 -20.49 -4.04 6.82
C ASP A 3 -21.47 -4.88 7.67
N PRO A 4 -21.46 -4.76 9.01
CA PRO A 4 -22.31 -5.57 9.89
C PRO A 4 -23.82 -5.40 9.68
N SER A 5 -24.28 -4.33 8.99
CA SER A 5 -25.70 -4.13 8.67
C SER A 5 -26.18 -4.98 7.49
N GLY A 6 -25.27 -5.71 6.84
CA GLY A 6 -25.57 -6.56 5.68
C GLY A 6 -25.47 -5.85 4.33
N ASN A 7 -25.13 -4.56 4.32
CA ASN A 7 -24.85 -3.83 3.08
C ASN A 7 -23.48 -4.21 2.53
N TYR A 8 -23.36 -4.21 1.20
CA TYR A 8 -22.09 -4.42 0.50
C TYR A 8 -21.94 -3.49 -0.70
N GLY A 9 -20.69 -3.15 -1.01
CA GLY A 9 -20.33 -2.32 -2.15
C GLY A 9 -19.05 -2.81 -2.82
N GLY A 10 -18.96 -2.60 -4.14
CA GLY A 10 -17.75 -2.81 -4.93
C GLY A 10 -16.78 -1.64 -4.81
N TRP A 11 -15.49 -1.93 -4.78
CA TRP A 11 -14.43 -0.91 -4.63
C TRP A 11 -13.22 -1.28 -5.49
N LYS A 12 -12.57 -0.26 -6.06
CA LYS A 12 -11.27 -0.42 -6.75
C LYS A 12 -10.11 -0.46 -5.76
N ALA A 13 -10.19 0.34 -4.70
CA ALA A 13 -9.33 0.29 -3.53
C ALA A 13 -10.15 0.72 -2.30
N THR A 14 -9.97 0.06 -1.16
CA THR A 14 -10.66 0.40 0.08
C THR A 14 -9.83 -0.02 1.29
N CYS A 15 -10.13 0.56 2.45
CA CYS A 15 -9.51 0.23 3.73
C CYS A 15 -10.60 0.22 4.81
N ILE A 16 -10.47 -0.68 5.79
CA ILE A 16 -11.37 -0.80 6.94
C ILE A 16 -10.55 -0.84 8.24
N GLY A 17 -11.21 -0.61 9.37
CA GLY A 17 -10.56 -0.64 10.68
C GLY A 17 -9.92 0.69 11.08
N MET A 18 -8.88 0.60 11.91
CA MET A 18 -8.20 1.74 12.51
C MET A 18 -7.60 2.66 11.44
N ASN A 19 -7.76 3.97 11.60
CA ASN A 19 -7.24 5.00 10.69
C ASN A 19 -7.67 4.84 9.21
N SER A 20 -8.74 4.09 8.94
CA SER A 20 -9.26 3.83 7.58
C SER A 20 -9.64 5.10 6.83
N ALA A 21 -10.12 6.15 7.49
CA ALA A 21 -10.41 7.43 6.85
C ALA A 21 -9.16 8.08 6.22
N ALA A 22 -8.03 8.05 6.93
CA ALA A 22 -6.75 8.54 6.42
C ALA A 22 -6.22 7.64 5.29
N ALA A 23 -6.32 6.32 5.46
CA ALA A 23 -5.93 5.35 4.44
C ALA A 23 -6.70 5.56 3.12
N VAL A 24 -8.04 5.69 3.21
CA VAL A 24 -8.90 5.94 2.05
C VAL A 24 -8.58 7.29 1.40
N SER A 25 -8.21 8.31 2.18
CA SER A 25 -7.75 9.59 1.63
C SER A 25 -6.49 9.44 0.79
N SER A 26 -5.48 8.72 1.30
CA SER A 26 -4.26 8.41 0.54
C SER A 26 -4.55 7.59 -0.71
N LEU A 27 -5.40 6.56 -0.60
CA LEU A 27 -5.81 5.75 -1.76
C LEU A 27 -6.48 6.59 -2.84
N LYS A 28 -7.36 7.54 -2.49
CA LYS A 28 -8.02 8.43 -3.45
C LYS A 28 -7.04 9.32 -4.23
N GLN A 29 -5.95 9.75 -3.59
CA GLN A 29 -4.96 10.63 -4.22
C GLN A 29 -4.02 9.84 -5.15
N GLU A 30 -3.60 8.67 -4.69
CA GLU A 30 -2.47 7.95 -5.27
C GLU A 30 -2.87 6.83 -6.21
N TYR A 31 -4.01 6.16 -5.99
CA TYR A 31 -4.49 5.11 -6.88
C TYR A 31 -4.88 5.69 -8.25
N LYS A 32 -4.33 5.11 -9.32
CA LYS A 32 -4.65 5.48 -10.70
C LYS A 32 -5.42 4.36 -11.38
N GLU A 33 -6.68 4.62 -11.65
CA GLU A 33 -7.56 3.65 -12.30
C GLU A 33 -7.03 3.26 -13.68
N ASN A 34 -7.02 1.96 -13.99
CA ASN A 34 -6.53 1.38 -15.25
C ASN A 34 -5.02 1.56 -15.53
N GLU A 35 -4.28 2.24 -14.66
CA GLU A 35 -2.83 2.46 -14.80
C GLU A 35 -2.02 1.76 -13.70
N THR A 36 -2.65 1.44 -12.56
CA THR A 36 -1.99 0.80 -11.41
C THR A 36 -1.71 -0.67 -11.71
N THR A 37 -0.44 -1.05 -11.84
CA THR A 37 -0.02 -2.46 -11.97
C THR A 37 -0.02 -3.17 -10.61
N LEU A 38 0.18 -4.49 -10.60
CA LEU A 38 0.32 -5.24 -9.34
C LEU A 38 1.45 -4.70 -8.48
N LYS A 39 2.61 -4.41 -9.09
CA LYS A 39 3.78 -3.87 -8.37
C LYS A 39 3.50 -2.48 -7.80
N ASP A 40 2.77 -1.64 -8.54
CA ASP A 40 2.37 -0.31 -8.05
C ASP A 40 1.38 -0.43 -6.90
N ALA A 41 0.45 -1.39 -6.96
CA ALA A 41 -0.50 -1.66 -5.90
C ALA A 41 0.18 -2.18 -4.62
N GLU A 42 1.17 -3.07 -4.74
CA GLU A 42 1.97 -3.54 -3.60
C GLU A 42 2.73 -2.39 -2.93
N ALA A 43 3.39 -1.53 -3.73
CA ALA A 43 4.09 -0.36 -3.22
C ALA A 43 3.13 0.65 -2.55
N LEU A 44 1.97 0.90 -3.16
CA LEU A 44 0.94 1.78 -2.60
C LEU A 44 0.37 1.21 -1.29
N ALA A 45 0.15 -0.11 -1.21
CA ALA A 45 -0.33 -0.74 0.02
C ALA A 45 0.66 -0.54 1.18
N ILE A 46 1.96 -0.78 0.95
CA ILE A 46 3.01 -0.54 1.96
C ILE A 46 3.07 0.92 2.37
N LYS A 47 2.98 1.85 1.41
CA LYS A 47 2.96 3.29 1.70
C LYS A 47 1.78 3.71 2.55
N VAL A 48 0.58 3.25 2.20
CA VAL A 48 -0.64 3.55 2.97
C VAL A 48 -0.51 2.99 4.38
N LEU A 49 -0.14 1.71 4.52
CA LEU A 49 0.04 1.06 5.83
C LEU A 49 1.10 1.78 6.68
N SER A 50 2.23 2.17 6.10
CA SER A 50 3.30 2.88 6.81
C SER A 50 2.87 4.25 7.33
N LYS A 51 1.85 4.88 6.72
CA LYS A 51 1.33 6.18 7.15
C LYS A 51 0.15 6.09 8.10
N THR A 52 -0.52 4.95 8.15
CA THR A 52 -1.79 4.80 8.89
C THR A 52 -1.67 3.87 10.08
N LEU A 53 -0.65 3.03 10.14
CA LEU A 53 -0.32 2.26 11.33
C LEU A 53 0.43 3.16 12.30
N ASP A 54 -0.04 3.24 13.54
CA ASP A 54 0.58 4.01 14.62
C ASP A 54 1.86 3.31 15.12
N MET A 55 2.86 3.16 14.24
CA MET A 55 4.14 2.51 14.49
C MET A 55 5.27 3.34 13.91
N ASN A 56 6.39 3.42 14.64
CA ASN A 56 7.57 4.17 14.19
C ASN A 56 8.23 3.54 12.95
N LYS A 57 8.10 2.23 12.77
CA LYS A 57 8.66 1.48 11.64
C LYS A 57 7.75 0.31 11.28
N LEU A 58 7.50 0.12 9.99
CA LEU A 58 6.81 -1.05 9.48
C LEU A 58 7.79 -2.23 9.45
N THR A 59 7.39 -3.39 9.97
CA THR A 59 8.20 -4.61 9.91
C THR A 59 7.37 -5.76 9.31
N PRO A 60 8.01 -6.74 8.65
CA PRO A 60 7.30 -7.82 7.98
C PRO A 60 6.47 -8.70 8.93
N GLU A 61 6.74 -8.69 10.24
CA GLU A 61 5.94 -9.41 11.24
C GLU A 61 4.63 -8.70 11.61
N LYS A 62 4.48 -7.42 11.24
CA LYS A 62 3.31 -6.59 11.57
C LYS A 62 2.29 -6.51 10.44
N VAL A 63 2.63 -6.98 9.26
CA VAL A 63 1.76 -6.94 8.08
C VAL A 63 1.84 -8.25 7.32
N GLU A 64 0.71 -8.67 6.79
CA GLU A 64 0.63 -9.77 5.85
C GLU A 64 0.08 -9.23 4.52
N LEU A 65 0.77 -9.55 3.42
CA LEU A 65 0.32 -9.19 2.07
C LEU A 65 -0.01 -10.47 1.30
N ALA A 66 -1.15 -10.46 0.63
CA ALA A 66 -1.56 -11.52 -0.26
C ALA A 66 -1.98 -10.96 -1.61
N THR A 67 -1.66 -11.67 -2.68
CA THR A 67 -2.04 -11.33 -4.05
C THR A 67 -2.91 -12.42 -4.66
N LEU A 68 -3.77 -11.99 -5.58
CA LEU A 68 -4.60 -12.87 -6.38
C LEU A 68 -4.41 -12.48 -7.84
N THR A 69 -3.86 -13.38 -8.65
CA THR A 69 -3.52 -13.14 -10.06
C THR A 69 -4.16 -14.19 -10.97
N ARG A 70 -4.23 -13.89 -12.27
CA ARG A 70 -4.66 -14.83 -13.31
C ARG A 70 -3.44 -15.21 -14.14
N GLN A 71 -3.09 -16.49 -14.19
CA GLN A 71 -1.98 -17.03 -14.99
C GLN A 71 -2.50 -18.27 -15.74
N ASP A 72 -2.35 -18.29 -17.07
CA ASP A 72 -2.80 -19.40 -17.94
C ASP A 72 -4.26 -19.83 -17.69
N GLY A 73 -5.15 -18.85 -17.52
CA GLY A 73 -6.57 -19.07 -17.21
C GLY A 73 -6.87 -19.50 -15.77
N LYS A 74 -5.86 -19.80 -14.95
CA LYS A 74 -6.00 -20.24 -13.56
C LYS A 74 -5.85 -19.08 -12.58
N THR A 75 -6.65 -19.10 -11.52
CA THR A 75 -6.51 -18.17 -10.40
C THR A 75 -5.38 -18.65 -9.49
N ILE A 76 -4.40 -17.79 -9.25
CA ILE A 76 -3.28 -18.05 -8.35
C ILE A 76 -3.40 -17.11 -7.15
N THR A 77 -3.55 -17.69 -5.96
CA THR A 77 -3.51 -16.98 -4.68
C THR A 77 -2.16 -17.19 -4.04
N ARG A 78 -1.56 -16.12 -3.53
CA ARG A 78 -0.22 -16.16 -2.95
C ARG A 78 -0.12 -15.24 -1.75
N ILE A 79 0.27 -15.77 -0.61
CA ILE A 79 0.73 -14.97 0.54
C ILE A 79 2.21 -14.67 0.29
N LEU A 80 2.59 -13.40 0.38
CA LEU A 80 3.97 -12.99 0.19
C LEU A 80 4.79 -13.46 1.39
N PRO A 81 5.95 -14.11 1.17
CA PRO A 81 6.83 -14.49 2.27
C PRO A 81 7.48 -13.24 2.89
N ALA A 82 7.90 -13.36 4.15
CA ALA A 82 8.43 -12.24 4.94
C ALA A 82 9.57 -11.47 4.25
N ASN A 83 10.47 -12.18 3.54
CA ASN A 83 11.58 -11.57 2.82
C ASN A 83 11.13 -10.66 1.65
N GLU A 84 10.00 -10.96 1.02
CA GLU A 84 9.44 -10.12 -0.04
C GLU A 84 8.72 -8.90 0.53
N VAL A 85 7.99 -9.09 1.63
CA VAL A 85 7.38 -7.98 2.37
C VAL A 85 8.48 -7.03 2.87
N GLU A 86 9.57 -7.57 3.42
CA GLU A 86 10.74 -6.81 3.84
C GLU A 86 11.35 -6.01 2.68
N ALA A 87 11.49 -6.63 1.50
CA ALA A 87 11.99 -5.94 0.31
C ALA A 87 11.09 -4.77 -0.12
N LEU A 88 9.76 -4.93 -0.04
CA LEU A 88 8.81 -3.86 -0.34
C LEU A 88 8.89 -2.71 0.68
N ILE A 89 9.02 -3.03 1.97
CA ILE A 89 9.21 -2.04 3.03
C ILE A 89 10.51 -1.26 2.80
N ALA A 90 11.62 -1.94 2.55
CA ALA A 90 12.91 -1.31 2.27
C ALA A 90 12.87 -0.41 1.02
N ALA A 91 12.17 -0.84 -0.02
CA ALA A 91 11.97 -0.03 -1.23
C ALA A 91 11.18 1.26 -0.94
N TYR A 92 10.13 1.17 -0.10
CA TYR A 92 9.36 2.33 0.34
C TYR A 92 10.21 3.30 1.17
N GLU A 93 10.96 2.80 2.16
CA GLU A 93 11.84 3.63 3.01
C GLU A 93 12.87 4.38 2.17
N LYS A 94 13.49 3.70 1.19
CA LYS A 94 14.41 4.32 0.25
C LYS A 94 13.74 5.42 -0.58
N SER A 95 12.56 5.14 -1.13
CA SER A 95 11.82 6.12 -1.94
C SER A 95 11.41 7.36 -1.15
N GLU A 96 11.00 7.23 0.12
CA GLU A 96 10.66 8.38 0.96
C GLU A 96 11.92 9.19 1.31
N ALA A 97 13.04 8.53 1.63
CA ALA A 97 14.30 9.22 1.90
C ALA A 97 14.80 10.04 0.70
N GLU A 98 14.71 9.48 -0.51
CA GLU A 98 15.04 10.18 -1.76
C GLU A 98 14.10 11.36 -2.02
N ALA A 99 12.80 11.18 -1.79
CA ALA A 99 11.81 12.25 -1.94
C ALA A 99 12.02 13.40 -0.94
N GLU A 100 12.41 13.10 0.31
CA GLU A 100 12.76 14.10 1.31
C GLU A 100 14.05 14.85 0.96
N ALA A 101 15.09 14.14 0.51
CA ALA A 101 16.33 14.76 0.07
C ALA A 101 16.08 15.74 -1.09
N ALA A 102 15.31 15.31 -2.10
CA ALA A 102 14.96 16.15 -3.24
C ALA A 102 14.13 17.39 -2.84
N LYS A 103 13.25 17.27 -1.83
CA LYS A 103 12.50 18.42 -1.27
C LYS A 103 13.45 19.42 -0.59
N LYS A 104 14.40 18.93 0.20
CA LYS A 104 15.40 19.78 0.90
C LYS A 104 16.30 20.51 -0.10
N GLU A 105 16.76 19.84 -1.15
CA GLU A 105 17.57 20.46 -2.20
C GLU A 105 16.81 21.54 -2.99
N LYS A 106 15.52 21.33 -3.27
CA LYS A 106 14.67 22.33 -3.93
C LYS A 106 14.41 23.55 -3.05
N GLN A 107 14.27 23.36 -1.73
CA GLN A 107 14.08 24.45 -0.78
C GLN A 107 15.36 25.27 -0.56
N GLN A 108 16.54 24.66 -0.64
CA GLN A 108 17.83 25.37 -0.52
C GLN A 108 18.21 26.17 -1.78
N LYS A 109 17.60 25.87 -2.93
CA LYS A 109 17.84 26.56 -4.22
C LYS A 109 16.80 27.63 -4.54
N SER A 110 15.75 27.76 -3.72
CA SER A 110 14.72 28.81 -3.81
C SER A 110 14.99 29.93 -2.82
#